data_AF-Q86LG8-F1
#
_entry.id   AF-Q86LG8-F1
#
_cell.length_a   1.000
_cell.length_b   1.000
_cell.length_c   1.000
_cell.angle_alpha   90.00
_cell.angle_beta   90.00
_cell.angle_gamma   90.00
#
_symmetry.space_group_name_H-M   'P 1'
#
loop_
_entity.id
_entity.type
_entity.pdbx_description
1 polymer ?
#
loop_
_entity_poly.entity_id
_entity_poly.type
_entity_poly.pdbx_seq_one_letter_code
_entity_poly.pdbx_strand_id
1 'polypeptide(L)'
;MFVRSTEKETRVVADRIRRQDQNPLAPVNTKSEIQRAWTLLIDSYISRSHIHGLYLLFLPSMRRRMRVLWALALICACTVLFHVSYLLGDRYHNKQFQTIVAHAHASIHHIAFPVVIICNKNRLNWSRLPEIKSLYNITPSQDELFDRILTAYDGFSFHKFNAFDSLLGESLDELNHLNFTEIVIQMSWRCDEILRDCHWQTASRDCCKLFRPRRLPLGYCLAFNELEKRRGTETGINTGLLLRLLLREGQHAPGNSGLKGFWLTVVESSVWFGFPIEVVPHSRTNVAVTAVYHYFDESTLSL
;
A
#
# COMPACT_ATOMS: atom_id res chain seq x y z
N MET A 1 9.34 -43.41 -44.82
CA MET A 1 9.71 -43.37 -46.25
C MET A 1 11.12 -42.79 -46.31
N PHE A 2 12.20 -43.45 -46.69
CA PHE A 2 12.54 -44.71 -47.38
C PHE A 2 13.88 -45.18 -46.74
N VAL A 3 14.13 -46.43 -46.32
CA VAL A 3 14.38 -47.67 -47.11
C VAL A 3 15.56 -47.43 -48.09
N ARG A 4 16.73 -48.08 -48.09
CA ARG A 4 17.11 -49.53 -48.12
C ARG A 4 18.67 -49.61 -48.10
N SER A 5 19.32 -50.59 -47.42
CA SER A 5 19.93 -51.84 -47.97
C SER A 5 21.35 -51.68 -48.58
N THR A 6 22.40 -52.15 -47.88
CA THR A 6 23.10 -53.47 -47.92
C THR A 6 24.14 -53.63 -49.04
N GLU A 7 25.39 -53.94 -48.67
CA GLU A 7 26.28 -55.00 -49.21
C GLU A 7 27.59 -54.94 -48.40
N LYS A 8 27.92 -55.89 -47.53
CA LYS A 8 28.58 -57.20 -47.76
C LYS A 8 29.80 -57.15 -48.68
N GLU A 9 30.98 -57.18 -48.06
CA GLU A 9 32.16 -57.80 -48.64
C GLU A 9 32.75 -58.81 -47.64
N THR A 10 33.17 -59.96 -48.16
CA THR A 10 33.46 -61.19 -47.41
C THR A 10 34.88 -61.62 -47.70
N ARG A 11 35.47 -62.37 -46.74
CA ARG A 11 36.72 -63.18 -46.79
C ARG A 11 37.98 -62.39 -46.39
N VAL A 12 38.86 -62.90 -45.55
CA VAL A 12 39.35 -64.28 -45.45
C VAL A 12 39.56 -64.67 -43.98
N VAL A 13 39.02 -65.83 -43.61
CA VAL A 13 39.36 -66.59 -42.41
C VAL A 13 40.68 -67.31 -42.70
N ALA A 14 41.69 -67.11 -41.84
CA ALA A 14 42.82 -68.02 -41.75
C ALA A 14 42.72 -68.77 -40.42
N ASP A 15 42.38 -70.04 -40.55
CA ASP A 15 42.37 -71.04 -39.49
C ASP A 15 43.77 -71.19 -38.86
N ARG A 16 43.83 -71.09 -37.52
CA ARG A 16 44.75 -71.91 -36.74
C ARG A 16 44.18 -72.19 -35.36
N ILE A 17 43.45 -73.29 -35.30
CA ILE A 17 43.12 -73.99 -34.05
C ILE A 17 44.44 -74.49 -33.44
N ARG A 18 44.78 -74.03 -32.24
CA ARG A 18 45.61 -74.79 -31.30
C ARG A 18 44.80 -75.06 -30.05
N ARG A 19 44.52 -76.34 -29.83
CA ARG A 19 43.83 -76.89 -28.65
C ARG A 19 44.65 -76.67 -27.38
N GLN A 20 43.89 -76.37 -26.32
CA GLN A 20 44.06 -76.71 -24.90
C GLN A 20 45.34 -76.24 -24.19
N ASP A 21 45.13 -75.37 -23.19
CA ASP A 21 45.15 -75.87 -21.81
C ASP A 21 44.15 -75.09 -20.94
N GLN A 22 43.19 -75.82 -20.37
CA GLN A 22 42.37 -75.34 -19.27
C GLN A 22 43.23 -75.40 -18.00
N ASN A 23 43.63 -74.23 -17.50
CA ASN A 23 44.02 -74.09 -16.10
C ASN A 23 42.85 -73.47 -15.31
N PRO A 24 42.64 -73.90 -14.06
CA PRO A 24 41.40 -73.68 -13.32
C PRO A 24 41.14 -72.19 -13.05
N LEU A 25 39.85 -71.81 -13.11
CA LEU A 25 39.36 -70.48 -12.75
C LEU A 25 39.91 -70.06 -11.38
N ALA A 26 40.77 -69.05 -11.36
CA ALA A 26 41.03 -68.27 -10.15
C ALA A 26 39.76 -67.47 -9.80
N PRO A 27 39.43 -67.29 -8.51
CA PRO A 27 38.24 -66.57 -8.11
C PRO A 27 38.33 -65.12 -8.58
N VAL A 28 37.42 -64.71 -9.47
CA VAL A 28 37.29 -63.32 -9.90
C VAL A 28 36.90 -62.50 -8.68
N ASN A 29 37.86 -61.71 -8.19
CA ASN A 29 37.71 -60.86 -7.03
C ASN A 29 36.84 -59.65 -7.42
N THR A 30 35.52 -59.84 -7.38
CA THR A 30 34.49 -58.88 -7.87
C THR A 30 34.66 -57.48 -7.27
N LYS A 31 35.21 -57.37 -6.06
CA LYS A 31 35.55 -56.09 -5.42
C LYS A 31 36.66 -55.32 -6.15
N SER A 32 37.67 -56.01 -6.68
CA SER A 32 38.78 -55.37 -7.39
C SER A 32 38.37 -54.90 -8.79
N GLU A 33 37.45 -55.61 -9.44
CA GLU A 33 36.88 -55.21 -10.73
C GLU A 33 35.98 -53.99 -10.59
N ILE A 34 35.14 -53.96 -9.56
CA ILE A 34 34.30 -52.79 -9.22
C ILE A 34 35.19 -51.57 -8.91
N GLN A 35 36.26 -51.74 -8.11
CA GLN A 35 37.20 -50.65 -7.84
C GLN A 35 37.88 -50.13 -9.11
N ARG A 36 38.32 -51.03 -10.01
CA ARG A 36 38.90 -50.64 -11.29
C ARG A 36 37.90 -49.88 -12.16
N ALA A 37 36.66 -50.34 -12.24
CA ALA A 37 35.60 -49.66 -12.97
C ALA A 37 35.34 -48.24 -12.42
N TRP A 38 35.27 -48.09 -11.09
CA TRP A 38 35.13 -46.77 -10.46
C TRP A 38 36.32 -45.85 -10.73
N THR A 39 37.55 -46.35 -10.67
CA THR A 39 38.74 -45.52 -10.95
C THR A 39 38.76 -45.02 -12.40
N LEU A 40 38.35 -45.85 -13.36
CA LEU A 40 38.26 -45.48 -14.77
C LEU A 40 37.17 -44.43 -15.00
N LEU A 41 36.02 -44.56 -14.34
CA LEU A 41 34.94 -43.58 -14.41
C LEU A 41 35.34 -42.24 -13.82
N ILE A 42 36.01 -42.23 -12.66
CA ILE A 42 36.49 -41.02 -12.00
C ILE A 42 37.53 -40.31 -12.86
N ASP A 43 38.50 -41.04 -13.42
CA ASP A 43 39.53 -40.46 -14.29
C ASP A 43 38.93 -39.87 -15.59
N SER A 44 37.99 -40.59 -16.21
CA SER A 44 37.27 -40.12 -17.40
C SER A 44 36.42 -38.88 -17.12
N TYR A 45 35.74 -38.81 -15.97
CA TYR A 45 34.94 -37.66 -15.58
C TYR A 45 35.82 -36.44 -15.25
N ILE A 46 36.88 -36.64 -14.46
CA ILE A 46 37.74 -35.56 -13.97
C ILE A 46 38.56 -34.94 -15.10
N SER A 47 39.07 -35.75 -16.04
CA SER A 47 39.78 -35.26 -17.23
C SER A 47 38.92 -34.43 -18.17
N ARG A 48 37.58 -34.58 -18.10
CA ARG A 48 36.60 -33.85 -18.90
C ARG A 48 35.80 -32.83 -18.08
N SER A 49 36.08 -32.70 -16.79
CA SER A 49 35.33 -31.83 -15.90
C SER A 49 35.70 -30.36 -16.13
N HIS A 50 34.70 -29.50 -16.09
CA HIS A 50 34.89 -28.05 -16.08
C HIS A 50 35.19 -27.49 -14.68
N ILE A 51 35.29 -28.36 -13.65
CA ILE A 51 35.63 -27.94 -12.29
C ILE A 51 37.13 -27.62 -12.26
N HIS A 52 37.44 -26.33 -12.29
CA HIS A 52 38.80 -25.83 -12.20
C HIS A 52 39.51 -26.37 -10.95
N GLY A 53 40.73 -26.89 -11.12
CA GLY A 53 41.54 -27.44 -10.02
C GLY A 53 41.28 -28.91 -9.68
N LEU A 54 40.15 -29.49 -10.08
CA LEU A 54 39.82 -30.89 -9.76
C LEU A 54 40.76 -31.89 -10.45
N TYR A 55 41.09 -31.65 -11.73
CA TYR A 55 42.03 -32.47 -12.49
C TYR A 55 43.45 -32.52 -11.89
N LEU A 56 43.89 -31.43 -11.24
CA LEU A 56 45.24 -31.35 -10.65
C LEU A 56 45.40 -32.27 -9.43
N LEU A 57 44.31 -32.69 -8.80
CA LEU A 57 44.33 -33.62 -7.66
C LEU A 57 44.62 -35.06 -8.07
N PHE A 58 44.20 -35.43 -9.29
CA PHE A 58 44.28 -36.80 -9.81
C PHE A 58 45.40 -36.97 -10.84
N LEU A 59 46.16 -35.91 -11.13
CA LEU A 59 47.28 -35.96 -12.05
C LEU A 59 48.38 -36.95 -11.58
N PRO A 60 48.70 -38.00 -12.35
CA PRO A 60 49.65 -39.03 -11.93
C PRO A 60 51.04 -38.49 -11.58
N SER A 61 51.51 -37.46 -12.31
CA SER A 61 52.84 -36.86 -12.18
C SER A 61 52.99 -35.88 -11.00
N MET A 62 51.91 -35.52 -10.30
CA MET A 62 51.95 -34.48 -9.26
C MET A 62 52.46 -34.99 -7.91
N ARG A 63 53.35 -34.23 -7.28
CA ARG A 63 53.92 -34.52 -5.95
C ARG A 63 52.85 -34.40 -4.85
N ARG A 64 52.87 -35.29 -3.85
CA ARG A 64 51.88 -35.35 -2.76
C ARG A 64 51.63 -34.01 -2.05
N ARG A 65 52.68 -33.23 -1.75
CA ARG A 65 52.54 -31.89 -1.10
C ARG A 65 51.74 -30.91 -1.95
N MET A 66 51.95 -30.93 -3.26
CA MET A 66 51.23 -30.08 -4.20
C MET A 66 49.75 -30.48 -4.27
N ARG A 67 49.44 -31.79 -4.21
CA ARG A 67 48.06 -32.28 -4.14
C ARG A 67 47.34 -31.80 -2.88
N VAL A 68 48.02 -31.77 -1.73
CA VAL A 68 47.45 -31.24 -0.47
C VAL A 68 47.15 -29.75 -0.59
N LEU A 69 48.06 -28.96 -1.17
CA LEU A 69 47.83 -27.52 -1.38
C LEU A 69 46.65 -27.26 -2.32
N TRP A 70 46.54 -28.00 -3.44
CA TRP A 70 45.39 -27.91 -4.34
C TRP A 70 44.09 -28.36 -3.69
N ALA A 71 44.14 -29.37 -2.82
CA ALA A 71 42.97 -29.85 -2.09
C ALA A 71 42.47 -28.78 -1.11
N LEU A 72 43.39 -28.16 -0.36
CA LEU A 72 43.05 -27.05 0.55
C LEU A 72 42.51 -25.84 -0.21
N ALA A 73 43.11 -25.49 -1.34
CA ALA A 73 42.62 -24.40 -2.19
C ALA A 73 41.21 -24.68 -2.73
N LEU A 74 40.94 -25.91 -3.18
CA LEU A 74 39.62 -26.31 -3.67
C LEU A 74 38.58 -26.32 -2.54
N ILE A 75 38.92 -26.83 -1.35
CA ILE A 75 38.04 -26.80 -0.18
C ILE A 75 37.71 -25.35 0.19
N CYS A 76 38.71 -24.48 0.26
CA CYS A 76 38.52 -23.06 0.56
C CYS A 76 37.61 -22.37 -0.49
N ALA A 77 37.83 -22.64 -1.78
CA ALA A 77 36.99 -22.13 -2.84
C ALA A 77 35.54 -22.61 -2.71
N CYS A 78 35.32 -23.90 -2.41
CA CYS A 78 33.98 -24.46 -2.18
C CYS A 78 33.30 -23.83 -0.96
N THR A 79 34.01 -23.65 0.16
CA THR A 79 33.43 -23.03 1.36
C THR A 79 33.02 -21.57 1.11
N VAL A 80 33.85 -20.81 0.39
CA VAL A 80 33.50 -19.43 0.00
C VAL A 80 32.29 -19.43 -0.92
N LEU A 81 32.24 -20.33 -1.90
CA LEU A 81 31.10 -20.45 -2.81
C LEU A 81 29.79 -20.75 -2.05
N PHE A 82 29.78 -21.74 -1.16
CA PHE A 82 28.60 -22.06 -0.37
C PHE A 82 28.19 -20.91 0.53
N HIS A 83 29.15 -20.23 1.16
CA HIS A 83 28.87 -19.10 2.04
C HIS A 83 28.27 -17.91 1.27
N VAL A 84 28.86 -17.52 0.14
CA VAL A 84 28.33 -16.44 -0.71
C VAL A 84 26.97 -16.81 -1.29
N SER A 85 26.78 -18.06 -1.70
CA SER A 85 25.47 -18.53 -2.21
C SER A 85 24.40 -18.49 -1.13
N TYR A 86 24.73 -18.87 0.11
CA TYR A 86 23.84 -18.74 1.25
C TYR A 86 23.48 -17.28 1.52
N LEU A 87 24.46 -16.37 1.56
CA LEU A 87 24.22 -14.94 1.76
C LEU A 87 23.35 -14.34 0.65
N LEU A 88 23.56 -14.73 -0.60
CA LEU A 88 22.77 -14.25 -1.73
C LEU A 88 21.33 -14.82 -1.67
N GLY A 89 21.18 -16.09 -1.32
CA GLY A 89 19.87 -16.70 -1.10
C GLY A 89 19.10 -16.03 0.04
N ASP A 90 19.77 -15.74 1.15
CA ASP A 90 19.20 -15.03 2.30
C ASP A 90 18.74 -13.62 1.91
N ARG A 91 19.59 -12.84 1.21
CA ARG A 91 19.20 -11.52 0.69
C ARG A 91 17.99 -11.58 -0.25
N TYR A 92 18.00 -12.53 -1.19
CA TYR A 92 16.90 -12.73 -2.12
C TYR A 92 15.59 -13.09 -1.40
N HIS A 93 15.64 -13.94 -0.37
CA HIS A 93 14.48 -14.32 0.42
C HIS A 93 13.97 -13.21 1.34
N ASN A 94 14.88 -12.41 1.89
CA ASN A 94 14.55 -11.30 2.79
C ASN A 94 13.92 -10.10 2.04
N LYS A 95 13.99 -10.07 0.70
CA LYS A 95 13.35 -9.07 -0.18
C LYS A 95 13.46 -7.65 0.37
N GLN A 96 14.68 -7.20 0.63
CA GLN A 96 14.88 -5.87 1.18
C GLN A 96 14.43 -4.81 0.17
N PHE A 97 13.44 -4.00 0.55
CA PHE A 97 12.97 -2.88 -0.26
C PHE A 97 13.81 -1.64 0.04
N GLN A 98 14.19 -0.91 -1.01
CA GLN A 98 14.83 0.38 -0.87
C GLN A 98 13.84 1.49 -1.23
N THR A 99 13.82 2.56 -0.45
CA THR A 99 13.02 3.75 -0.75
C THR A 99 13.91 4.79 -1.43
N ILE A 100 13.52 5.22 -2.63
CA ILE A 100 14.20 6.28 -3.37
C ILE A 100 13.30 7.49 -3.52
N VAL A 101 13.89 8.68 -3.47
CA VAL A 101 13.21 9.92 -3.85
C VAL A 101 13.46 10.15 -5.33
N ALA A 102 12.49 9.84 -6.17
CA ALA A 102 12.65 10.02 -7.60
C ALA A 102 12.56 11.48 -8.05
N HIS A 103 11.63 12.24 -7.46
CA HIS A 103 11.41 13.64 -7.81
C HIS A 103 11.21 14.48 -6.56
N ALA A 104 12.21 15.31 -6.21
CA ALA A 104 12.09 16.28 -5.12
C ALA A 104 11.27 17.52 -5.52
N HIS A 105 11.19 17.82 -6.82
CA HIS A 105 10.56 19.03 -7.36
C HIS A 105 9.66 18.72 -8.56
N ALA A 106 8.63 17.91 -8.33
CA ALA A 106 7.60 17.70 -9.34
C ALA A 106 6.84 19.01 -9.61
N SER A 107 6.55 19.28 -10.89
CA SER A 107 5.80 20.47 -11.29
C SER A 107 4.37 20.42 -10.77
N ILE A 108 3.90 21.54 -10.18
CA ILE A 108 2.55 21.67 -9.61
C ILE A 108 1.43 21.42 -10.63
N HIS A 109 1.71 21.62 -11.93
CA HIS A 109 0.75 21.39 -13.02
C HIS A 109 0.41 19.90 -13.24
N HIS A 110 1.25 19.00 -12.75
CA HIS A 110 1.05 17.55 -12.83
C HIS A 110 0.49 16.97 -11.53
N ILE A 111 0.31 17.82 -10.50
CA ILE A 111 -0.20 17.44 -9.19
C ILE A 111 -1.63 17.96 -9.07
N ALA A 112 -2.57 17.05 -8.78
CA ALA A 112 -3.94 17.45 -8.52
C ALA A 112 -4.01 18.25 -7.20
N PHE A 113 -4.83 19.30 -7.17
CA PHE A 113 -5.06 20.00 -5.90
C PHE A 113 -5.83 19.06 -4.96
N PRO A 114 -5.50 18.99 -3.66
CA PRO A 114 -6.14 18.05 -2.76
C PRO A 114 -7.64 18.35 -2.59
N VAL A 115 -8.35 17.39 -2.05
CA VAL A 115 -9.70 17.61 -1.54
C VAL A 115 -9.60 18.36 -0.23
N VAL A 116 -10.31 19.49 -0.15
CA VAL A 116 -10.40 20.31 1.06
C VAL A 116 -11.81 20.24 1.61
N ILE A 117 -11.93 19.69 2.80
CA ILE A 117 -13.20 19.45 3.47
C ILE A 117 -13.32 20.43 4.63
N ILE A 118 -14.47 21.09 4.71
CA ILE A 118 -14.78 22.08 5.75
C ILE A 118 -16.07 21.65 6.45
N CYS A 119 -15.98 21.48 7.77
CA CYS A 119 -17.11 21.15 8.64
C CYS A 119 -17.23 22.22 9.72
N ASN A 120 -18.44 22.71 10.00
CA ASN A 120 -18.67 23.46 11.24
C ASN A 120 -18.62 22.47 12.42
N LYS A 121 -17.99 22.85 13.53
CA LYS A 121 -17.96 22.04 14.76
C LYS A 121 -19.36 21.80 15.31
N ASN A 122 -20.25 22.77 15.18
CA ASN A 122 -21.69 22.60 15.35
C ASN A 122 -22.28 22.24 13.99
N ARG A 123 -22.89 21.08 13.84
CA ARG A 123 -23.14 20.47 12.52
C ARG A 123 -24.49 20.85 11.94
N LEU A 124 -25.43 21.19 12.82
CA LEU A 124 -26.79 21.52 12.46
C LEU A 124 -26.99 23.03 12.53
N ASN A 125 -27.76 23.57 11.59
CA ASN A 125 -28.29 24.91 11.64
C ASN A 125 -29.61 24.89 12.43
N TRP A 126 -29.55 25.31 13.70
CA TRP A 126 -30.71 25.30 14.59
C TRP A 126 -31.75 26.35 14.27
N SER A 127 -31.45 27.33 13.41
CA SER A 127 -32.47 28.26 12.92
C SER A 127 -33.56 27.57 12.07
N ARG A 128 -33.29 26.36 11.55
CA ARG A 128 -34.26 25.54 10.81
C ARG A 128 -35.18 24.70 11.70
N LEU A 129 -34.89 24.60 12.99
CA LEU A 129 -35.62 23.71 13.90
C LEU A 129 -37.15 23.96 13.88
N PRO A 130 -37.66 25.21 13.89
CA PRO A 130 -39.11 25.44 13.87
C PRO A 130 -39.78 24.91 12.59
N GLU A 131 -39.13 25.09 11.43
CA GLU A 131 -39.62 24.58 10.15
C GLU A 131 -39.62 23.04 10.12
N ILE A 132 -38.56 22.43 10.63
CA ILE A 132 -38.44 20.97 10.74
C ILE A 132 -39.50 20.39 11.67
N LYS A 133 -39.71 20.99 12.85
CA LYS A 133 -40.77 20.55 13.78
C LYS A 133 -42.14 20.59 13.11
N SER A 134 -42.43 21.63 12.33
CA SER A 134 -43.66 21.72 11.55
C SER A 134 -43.74 20.68 10.43
N LEU A 135 -42.65 20.43 9.71
CA LEU A 135 -42.61 19.50 8.57
C LEU A 135 -42.87 18.05 9.01
N TYR A 136 -42.34 17.68 10.18
CA TYR A 136 -42.45 16.33 10.75
C TYR A 136 -43.60 16.20 11.77
N ASN A 137 -44.45 17.21 11.90
CA ASN A 137 -45.61 17.23 12.82
C ASN A 137 -45.25 16.85 14.27
N ILE A 138 -44.13 17.39 14.78
CA ILE A 138 -43.67 17.11 16.15
C ILE A 138 -44.67 17.69 17.15
N THR A 139 -45.19 16.84 18.04
CA THR A 139 -46.16 17.26 19.05
C THR A 139 -45.47 17.95 20.23
N PRO A 140 -46.20 18.76 21.04
CA PRO A 140 -45.63 19.35 22.25
C PRO A 140 -45.10 18.35 23.27
N SER A 141 -45.64 17.12 23.30
CA SER A 141 -45.14 16.05 24.17
C SER A 141 -43.82 15.45 23.69
N GLN A 142 -43.57 15.50 22.37
CA GLN A 142 -42.36 14.97 21.73
C GLN A 142 -41.23 16.00 21.66
N ASP A 143 -41.55 17.28 21.82
CA ASP A 143 -40.67 18.42 21.53
C ASP A 143 -39.33 18.35 22.27
N GLU A 144 -39.35 18.08 23.57
CA GLU A 144 -38.16 18.01 24.40
C GLU A 144 -37.26 16.83 24.01
N LEU A 145 -37.85 15.64 23.80
CA LEU A 145 -37.12 14.45 23.39
C LEU A 145 -36.50 14.63 22.01
N PHE A 146 -37.24 15.23 21.08
CA PHE A 146 -36.77 15.56 19.74
C PHE A 146 -35.55 16.48 19.78
N ASP A 147 -35.58 17.54 20.57
CA ASP A 147 -34.47 18.48 20.72
C ASP A 147 -33.24 17.84 21.37
N ARG A 148 -33.44 16.95 22.36
CA ARG A 148 -32.35 16.19 22.99
C ARG A 148 -31.68 15.23 22.00
N ILE A 149 -32.47 14.53 21.18
CA ILE A 149 -31.94 13.65 20.13
C ILE A 149 -31.11 14.45 19.12
N LEU A 150 -31.64 15.58 18.62
CA LEU A 150 -30.91 16.42 17.68
C LEU A 150 -29.64 17.04 18.29
N THR A 151 -29.67 17.41 19.56
CA THR A 151 -28.48 17.86 20.31
C THR A 151 -27.41 16.76 20.37
N ALA A 152 -27.82 15.50 20.62
CA ALA A 152 -26.91 14.36 20.61
C ALA A 152 -26.30 14.12 19.22
N TYR A 153 -27.10 14.22 18.14
CA TYR A 153 -26.60 14.14 16.76
C TYR A 153 -25.61 15.26 16.41
N ASP A 154 -25.85 16.47 16.92
CA ASP A 154 -24.98 17.63 16.72
C ASP A 154 -23.62 17.45 17.42
N GLY A 155 -23.63 16.89 18.63
CA GLY A 155 -22.43 16.63 19.44
C GLY A 155 -21.69 15.32 19.11
N PHE A 156 -22.36 14.37 18.46
CA PHE A 156 -21.83 13.05 18.13
C PHE A 156 -20.60 13.16 17.25
N SER A 157 -19.45 12.58 17.58
CA SER A 157 -18.31 12.50 16.65
C SER A 157 -17.61 11.15 16.77
N PHE A 158 -16.72 10.84 15.81
CA PHE A 158 -15.79 9.75 16.01
C PHE A 158 -15.04 9.95 17.34
N HIS A 159 -14.98 8.91 18.17
CA HIS A 159 -14.51 8.91 19.58
C HIS A 159 -15.36 9.66 20.62
N LYS A 160 -16.48 10.30 20.26
CA LYS A 160 -17.44 10.94 21.19
C LYS A 160 -18.83 10.34 21.02
N PHE A 161 -18.94 9.04 21.29
CA PHE A 161 -20.20 8.29 21.22
C PHE A 161 -21.12 8.56 22.42
N ASN A 162 -20.55 9.04 23.53
CA ASN A 162 -21.24 9.41 24.75
C ASN A 162 -22.23 10.58 24.61
N ALA A 163 -22.29 11.24 23.44
CA ALA A 163 -23.27 12.27 23.16
C ALA A 163 -24.72 11.77 23.33
N PHE A 164 -24.95 10.46 23.12
CA PHE A 164 -26.25 9.81 23.29
C PHE A 164 -26.52 9.30 24.70
N ASP A 165 -25.58 9.44 25.65
CA ASP A 165 -25.77 8.99 27.04
C ASP A 165 -26.94 9.73 27.70
N SER A 166 -27.20 10.97 27.27
CA SER A 166 -28.35 11.75 27.70
C SER A 166 -29.69 11.11 27.37
N LEU A 167 -29.75 10.11 26.48
CA LEU A 167 -30.98 9.40 26.09
C LEU A 167 -31.11 8.01 26.74
N LEU A 168 -30.17 7.62 27.60
CA LEU A 168 -30.22 6.31 28.26
C LEU A 168 -31.44 6.21 29.17
N GLY A 169 -32.26 5.16 28.97
CA GLY A 169 -33.47 4.92 29.74
C GLY A 169 -34.71 5.67 29.25
N GLU A 170 -34.59 6.53 28.24
CA GLU A 170 -35.72 7.19 27.59
C GLU A 170 -36.43 6.26 26.60
N SER A 171 -37.76 6.30 26.58
CA SER A 171 -38.53 5.62 25.52
C SER A 171 -38.48 6.44 24.23
N LEU A 172 -37.95 5.86 23.15
CA LEU A 172 -37.85 6.50 21.84
C LEU A 172 -39.00 6.13 20.90
N ASP A 173 -39.95 5.30 21.37
CA ASP A 173 -40.94 4.65 20.52
C ASP A 173 -41.85 5.64 19.80
N GLU A 174 -42.18 6.74 20.47
CA GLU A 174 -43.03 7.81 19.90
C GLU A 174 -42.39 8.47 18.67
N LEU A 175 -41.07 8.40 18.53
CA LEU A 175 -40.31 9.04 17.46
C LEU A 175 -39.78 8.05 16.41
N ASN A 176 -40.10 6.75 16.53
CA ASN A 176 -39.63 5.71 15.59
C ASN A 176 -40.11 5.92 14.15
N HIS A 177 -41.18 6.68 13.96
CA HIS A 177 -41.71 7.03 12.63
C HIS A 177 -40.85 8.08 11.90
N LEU A 178 -39.90 8.70 12.58
CA LEU A 178 -39.03 9.75 12.03
C LEU A 178 -37.74 9.19 11.45
N ASN A 179 -37.33 9.71 10.29
CA ASN A 179 -36.01 9.44 9.73
C ASN A 179 -35.02 10.53 10.17
N PHE A 180 -34.35 10.32 11.31
CA PHE A 180 -33.35 11.26 11.82
C PHE A 180 -32.16 11.48 10.88
N THR A 181 -31.84 10.53 10.00
CA THR A 181 -30.79 10.75 8.98
C THR A 181 -31.21 11.85 8.01
N GLU A 182 -32.47 11.82 7.55
CA GLU A 182 -33.02 12.84 6.64
C GLU A 182 -33.14 14.20 7.35
N ILE A 183 -33.63 14.21 8.60
CA ILE A 183 -33.75 15.44 9.40
C ILE A 183 -32.38 16.11 9.58
N VAL A 184 -31.35 15.33 9.93
CA VAL A 184 -29.98 15.82 10.07
C VAL A 184 -29.41 16.37 8.76
N ILE A 185 -29.76 15.76 7.60
CA ILE A 185 -29.39 16.30 6.28
C ILE A 185 -30.04 17.67 6.07
N GLN A 186 -31.35 17.78 6.31
CA GLN A 186 -32.10 19.02 6.08
C GLN A 186 -31.65 20.14 7.01
N MET A 187 -31.27 19.81 8.23
CA MET A 187 -30.72 20.75 9.20
C MET A 187 -29.25 21.09 8.96
N SER A 188 -28.51 20.33 8.16
CA SER A 188 -27.08 20.57 7.93
C SER A 188 -26.79 21.95 7.30
N TRP A 189 -25.57 22.46 7.51
CA TRP A 189 -25.12 23.72 6.94
C TRP A 189 -25.01 23.68 5.42
N ARG A 190 -25.56 24.70 4.76
CA ARG A 190 -25.42 24.91 3.31
C ARG A 190 -24.20 25.79 3.00
N CYS A 191 -23.71 25.70 1.76
CA CYS A 191 -22.51 26.42 1.32
C CYS A 191 -22.63 27.94 1.44
N ASP A 192 -23.78 28.50 1.07
CA ASP A 192 -24.08 29.93 1.11
C ASP A 192 -24.21 30.48 2.54
N GLU A 193 -24.42 29.59 3.51
CA GLU A 193 -24.54 29.96 4.92
C GLU A 193 -23.17 30.12 5.56
N ILE A 194 -22.26 29.17 5.33
CA ILE A 194 -20.98 29.12 6.05
C ILE A 194 -19.77 29.54 5.21
N LEU A 195 -19.88 29.64 3.88
CA LEU A 195 -18.78 30.04 2.99
C LEU A 195 -19.07 31.38 2.29
N ARG A 196 -18.10 32.29 2.30
CA ARG A 196 -18.14 33.58 1.57
C ARG A 196 -16.78 33.91 0.96
N ASP A 197 -16.78 34.88 0.06
CA ASP A 197 -15.57 35.49 -0.50
C ASP A 197 -14.56 34.46 -1.05
N CYS A 198 -15.06 33.43 -1.74
CA CYS A 198 -14.23 32.35 -2.27
C CYS A 198 -13.39 32.82 -3.47
N HIS A 199 -12.11 32.49 -3.43
CA HIS A 199 -11.15 32.67 -4.50
C HIS A 199 -10.45 31.34 -4.75
N TRP A 200 -10.24 31.04 -6.02
CA TRP A 200 -9.49 29.88 -6.47
C TRP A 200 -8.53 30.34 -7.56
N GLN A 201 -7.22 30.16 -7.33
CA GLN A 201 -6.16 30.63 -8.22
C GLN A 201 -6.32 32.11 -8.54
N THR A 202 -6.32 32.92 -7.48
CA THR A 202 -6.47 34.39 -7.48
C THR A 202 -7.79 34.94 -8.08
N ALA A 203 -8.60 34.11 -8.74
CA ALA A 203 -9.88 34.48 -9.31
C ALA A 203 -11.02 34.30 -8.31
N SER A 204 -11.89 35.31 -8.19
CA SER A 204 -13.13 35.20 -7.43
C SER A 204 -14.06 34.16 -8.07
N ARG A 205 -14.65 33.29 -7.25
CA ARG A 205 -15.54 32.22 -7.67
C ARG A 205 -16.73 32.09 -6.72
N ASP A 206 -17.83 31.59 -7.26
CA ASP A 206 -18.98 31.19 -6.46
C ASP A 206 -18.61 29.99 -5.58
N CYS A 207 -18.69 30.17 -4.25
CA CYS A 207 -18.40 29.13 -3.26
C CYS A 207 -19.21 27.85 -3.50
N CYS A 208 -20.49 27.99 -3.83
CA CYS A 208 -21.41 26.87 -4.02
C CYS A 208 -21.20 26.13 -5.35
N LYS A 209 -20.45 26.71 -6.29
CA LYS A 209 -19.95 26.01 -7.48
C LYS A 209 -18.62 25.29 -7.24
N LEU A 210 -17.88 25.72 -6.22
CA LEU A 210 -16.60 25.13 -5.84
C LEU A 210 -16.76 23.95 -4.86
N PHE A 211 -17.64 24.09 -3.89
CA PHE A 211 -17.88 23.13 -2.82
C PHE A 211 -19.16 22.33 -3.04
N ARG A 212 -19.15 21.06 -2.60
CA ARG A 212 -20.32 20.18 -2.62
C ARG A 212 -20.54 19.55 -1.24
N PRO A 213 -21.79 19.25 -0.86
CA PRO A 213 -22.05 18.47 0.35
C PRO A 213 -21.41 17.08 0.27
N ARG A 214 -20.75 16.67 1.37
CA ARG A 214 -20.14 15.35 1.55
C ARG A 214 -20.50 14.81 2.92
N ARG A 215 -20.91 13.55 2.99
CA ARG A 215 -21.12 12.83 4.25
C ARG A 215 -19.80 12.25 4.75
N LEU A 216 -19.48 12.51 6.02
CA LEU A 216 -18.24 12.09 6.67
C LEU A 216 -18.54 11.50 8.06
N PRO A 217 -17.56 10.85 8.72
CA PRO A 217 -17.70 10.43 10.12
C PRO A 217 -17.97 11.61 11.08
N LEU A 218 -17.58 12.82 10.67
CA LEU A 218 -17.86 14.09 11.36
C LEU A 218 -19.21 14.71 10.95
N GLY A 219 -20.10 13.99 10.27
CA GLY A 219 -21.40 14.50 9.80
C GLY A 219 -21.37 15.06 8.38
N TYR A 220 -22.33 15.93 8.05
CA TYR A 220 -22.43 16.59 6.74
C TYR A 220 -21.51 17.81 6.69
N CYS A 221 -20.63 17.83 5.69
CA CYS A 221 -19.62 18.86 5.49
C CYS A 221 -19.59 19.32 4.03
N LEU A 222 -18.76 20.31 3.73
CA LEU A 222 -18.58 20.83 2.38
C LEU A 222 -17.18 20.48 1.88
N ALA A 223 -17.10 19.83 0.71
CA ALA A 223 -15.86 19.38 0.11
C ALA A 223 -15.56 20.13 -1.20
N PHE A 224 -14.34 20.60 -1.31
CA PHE A 224 -13.75 21.19 -2.51
C PHE A 224 -13.00 20.11 -3.31
N ASN A 225 -13.08 20.18 -4.63
CA ASN A 225 -12.30 19.37 -5.58
C ASN A 225 -12.40 17.83 -5.47
N GLU A 226 -13.53 17.28 -5.04
CA GLU A 226 -13.71 15.82 -4.88
C GLU A 226 -13.44 14.98 -6.14
N LEU A 227 -13.59 15.55 -7.34
CA LEU A 227 -13.41 14.83 -8.62
C LEU A 227 -12.02 15.04 -9.24
N GLU A 228 -11.05 15.60 -8.50
CA GLU A 228 -9.67 15.87 -8.99
C GLU A 228 -9.58 16.71 -10.27
N LYS A 229 -10.65 17.43 -10.64
CA LYS A 229 -10.69 18.21 -11.89
C LYS A 229 -9.84 19.48 -11.83
N ARG A 230 -9.44 19.92 -10.63
CA ARG A 230 -8.66 21.15 -10.43
C ARG A 230 -7.22 20.80 -10.09
N ARG A 231 -6.30 21.34 -10.87
CA ARG A 231 -4.85 21.25 -10.67
C ARG A 231 -4.32 22.59 -10.19
N GLY A 232 -3.21 22.59 -9.46
CA GLY A 232 -2.54 23.84 -9.10
C GLY A 232 -1.85 24.49 -10.30
N THR A 233 -1.89 25.82 -10.37
CA THR A 233 -1.14 26.61 -11.36
C THR A 233 0.12 27.19 -10.75
N GLU A 234 0.06 27.64 -9.51
CA GLU A 234 1.15 28.36 -8.85
C GLU A 234 1.25 27.96 -7.38
N THR A 235 2.46 28.08 -6.81
CA THR A 235 2.73 27.88 -5.39
C THR A 235 2.84 29.23 -4.68
N GLY A 236 2.53 29.25 -3.38
CA GLY A 236 2.61 30.46 -2.56
C GLY A 236 1.30 30.80 -1.86
N ILE A 237 1.33 31.88 -1.08
CA ILE A 237 0.14 32.38 -0.40
C ILE A 237 -0.83 33.00 -1.41
N ASN A 238 -2.13 32.81 -1.21
CA ASN A 238 -3.20 33.33 -2.07
C ASN A 238 -3.25 32.76 -3.51
N THR A 239 -2.38 31.83 -3.90
CA THR A 239 -2.45 31.17 -5.22
C THR A 239 -3.36 29.93 -5.22
N GLY A 240 -3.70 29.41 -4.04
CA GLY A 240 -4.58 28.25 -3.87
C GLY A 240 -6.04 28.62 -3.64
N LEU A 241 -6.65 27.94 -2.66
CA LEU A 241 -8.00 28.18 -2.19
C LEU A 241 -7.98 29.21 -1.05
N LEU A 242 -8.74 30.29 -1.20
CA LEU A 242 -8.94 31.32 -0.19
C LEU A 242 -10.44 31.53 -0.01
N LEU A 243 -10.94 31.52 1.22
CA LEU A 243 -12.34 31.79 1.51
C LEU A 243 -12.51 32.34 2.92
N ARG A 244 -13.67 32.94 3.18
CA ARG A 244 -14.11 33.36 4.51
C ARG A 244 -15.14 32.37 5.05
N LEU A 245 -14.91 31.91 6.28
CA LEU A 245 -15.83 31.05 7.01
C LEU A 245 -16.73 31.89 7.92
N LEU A 246 -18.03 31.66 7.86
CA LEU A 246 -19.03 32.32 8.71
C LEU A 246 -19.49 31.37 9.81
N LEU A 247 -19.09 31.63 11.05
CA LEU A 247 -19.38 30.75 12.19
C LEU A 247 -20.88 30.62 12.49
N ARG A 248 -21.63 31.74 12.44
CA ARG A 248 -23.06 31.80 12.81
C ARG A 248 -23.38 31.22 14.18
N GLU A 249 -22.64 31.65 15.20
CA GLU A 249 -22.74 31.10 16.55
C GLU A 249 -24.16 31.14 17.15
N GLY A 250 -24.94 32.19 16.89
CA GLY A 250 -26.32 32.30 17.37
C GLY A 250 -27.31 31.29 16.77
N GLN A 251 -26.88 30.50 15.78
CA GLN A 251 -27.67 29.45 15.13
C GLN A 251 -27.17 28.04 15.49
N HIS A 252 -26.26 27.93 16.46
CA HIS A 252 -25.77 26.66 16.97
C HIS A 252 -26.74 26.05 17.99
N ALA A 253 -26.56 24.76 18.27
CA ALA A 253 -27.33 24.06 19.29
C ALA A 253 -27.20 24.76 20.66
N PRO A 254 -28.31 25.12 21.32
CA PRO A 254 -28.25 25.75 22.64
C PRO A 254 -27.68 24.81 23.70
N GLY A 255 -27.95 23.50 23.58
CA GLY A 255 -27.44 22.47 24.49
C GLY A 255 -25.98 22.05 24.25
N ASN A 256 -25.32 22.51 23.19
CA ASN A 256 -23.95 22.11 22.87
C ASN A 256 -22.94 23.16 23.37
N SER A 257 -22.30 22.88 24.51
CA SER A 257 -21.23 23.71 25.10
C SER A 257 -19.84 23.47 24.48
N GLY A 258 -19.74 22.65 23.43
CA GLY A 258 -18.49 22.40 22.73
C GLY A 258 -17.88 23.66 22.11
N LEU A 259 -16.54 23.63 21.96
CA LEU A 259 -15.78 24.71 21.33
C LEU A 259 -16.32 25.03 19.93
N LYS A 260 -16.50 26.31 19.64
CA LYS A 260 -16.99 26.80 18.36
C LYS A 260 -15.83 26.98 17.37
N GLY A 261 -16.08 26.72 16.10
CA GLY A 261 -15.07 26.83 15.05
C GLY A 261 -15.36 25.88 13.90
N PHE A 262 -14.32 25.62 13.11
CA PHE A 262 -14.41 24.71 11.98
C PHE A 262 -13.35 23.61 12.07
N TRP A 263 -13.68 22.45 11.51
CA TRP A 263 -12.72 21.43 11.15
C TRP A 263 -12.37 21.56 9.67
N LEU A 264 -11.08 21.59 9.36
CA LEU A 264 -10.55 21.60 8.01
C LEU A 264 -9.76 20.31 7.79
N THR A 265 -10.17 19.49 6.83
CA THR A 265 -9.47 18.25 6.51
C THR A 265 -8.96 18.32 5.08
N VAL A 266 -7.68 17.99 4.88
CA VAL A 266 -7.04 17.93 3.56
C VAL A 266 -6.70 16.48 3.27
N VAL A 267 -7.25 15.95 2.18
CA VAL A 267 -7.09 14.53 1.79
C VAL A 267 -6.97 14.39 0.27
N GLU A 268 -6.52 13.23 -0.17
CA GLU A 268 -6.61 12.80 -1.58
C GLU A 268 -8.06 12.49 -1.97
N SER A 269 -8.41 12.48 -3.26
CA SER A 269 -9.82 12.35 -3.68
C SER A 269 -10.50 11.03 -3.32
N SER A 270 -9.74 9.96 -3.30
CA SER A 270 -10.20 8.62 -2.97
C SER A 270 -10.16 8.32 -1.48
N VAL A 271 -9.67 9.27 -0.66
CA VAL A 271 -9.49 9.11 0.78
C VAL A 271 -10.65 9.76 1.53
N TRP A 272 -11.31 8.97 2.39
CA TRP A 272 -12.59 9.34 3.01
C TRP A 272 -12.44 9.86 4.44
N PHE A 273 -11.27 9.70 5.03
CA PHE A 273 -10.96 10.16 6.38
C PHE A 273 -9.56 10.77 6.41
N GLY A 274 -9.37 11.75 7.29
CA GLY A 274 -8.09 12.38 7.55
C GLY A 274 -8.12 13.01 8.92
N PHE A 275 -6.97 13.47 9.39
CA PHE A 275 -6.88 14.17 10.67
C PHE A 275 -7.31 15.63 10.47
N PRO A 276 -8.39 16.08 11.11
CA PRO A 276 -8.89 17.43 10.93
C PRO A 276 -7.97 18.44 11.63
N ILE A 277 -7.75 19.57 10.97
CA ILE A 277 -7.09 20.75 11.49
C ILE A 277 -8.16 21.65 12.13
N GLU A 278 -7.93 22.08 13.36
CA GLU A 278 -8.81 23.04 14.02
C GLU A 278 -8.61 24.45 13.45
N VAL A 279 -9.70 25.07 13.01
CA VAL A 279 -9.72 26.47 12.59
C VAL A 279 -10.49 27.28 13.63
N VAL A 280 -9.74 28.10 14.37
CA VAL A 280 -10.30 28.95 15.43
C VAL A 280 -11.00 30.18 14.84
N PRO A 281 -12.15 30.60 15.40
CA PRO A 281 -12.88 31.79 14.96
C PRO A 281 -12.04 33.08 15.01
N HIS A 282 -12.48 34.10 14.25
CA HIS A 282 -11.89 35.46 14.24
C HIS A 282 -10.39 35.52 13.91
N SER A 283 -9.86 34.50 13.25
CA SER A 283 -8.46 34.41 12.87
C SER A 283 -8.30 34.20 11.37
N ARG A 284 -7.12 34.52 10.84
CA ARG A 284 -6.71 34.12 9.49
C ARG A 284 -5.75 32.94 9.60
N THR A 285 -6.22 31.75 9.20
CA THR A 285 -5.41 30.53 9.20
C THR A 285 -4.86 30.28 7.80
N ASN A 286 -3.53 30.22 7.68
CA ASN A 286 -2.87 29.79 6.44
C ASN A 286 -2.47 28.32 6.59
N VAL A 287 -2.91 27.47 5.65
CA VAL A 287 -2.57 26.04 5.64
C VAL A 287 -1.73 25.76 4.40
N ALA A 288 -0.45 25.48 4.62
CA ALA A 288 0.45 25.03 3.57
C ALA A 288 0.25 23.52 3.36
N VAL A 289 0.16 23.09 2.10
CA VAL A 289 0.00 21.68 1.74
C VAL A 289 1.15 21.26 0.85
N THR A 290 1.77 20.14 1.18
CA THR A 290 2.82 19.49 0.38
C THR A 290 2.31 18.14 -0.08
N ALA A 291 2.34 17.88 -1.38
CA ALA A 291 1.97 16.59 -1.93
C ALA A 291 3.15 15.62 -1.81
N VAL A 292 2.89 14.42 -1.28
CA VAL A 292 3.86 13.33 -1.19
C VAL A 292 3.22 12.11 -1.83
N TYR A 293 3.76 11.66 -2.96
CA TYR A 293 3.29 10.49 -3.66
C TYR A 293 4.24 9.33 -3.44
N HIS A 294 3.68 8.18 -3.07
CA HIS A 294 4.41 6.92 -3.00
C HIS A 294 3.91 6.03 -4.13
N TYR A 295 4.84 5.59 -4.97
CA TYR A 295 4.56 4.62 -6.01
C TYR A 295 5.48 3.43 -5.82
N PHE A 296 4.94 2.25 -6.09
CA PHE A 296 5.71 1.03 -6.13
C PHE A 296 6.36 0.91 -7.51
N ASP A 297 7.65 0.65 -7.51
CA ASP A 297 8.42 0.38 -8.72
C ASP A 297 9.17 -0.93 -8.52
N GLU A 298 9.01 -1.88 -9.44
CA GLU A 298 9.67 -3.18 -9.38
C GLU A 298 11.21 -3.06 -9.35
N SER A 299 11.78 -1.96 -9.88
CA SER A 299 13.22 -1.72 -9.82
C SER A 299 13.74 -1.29 -8.44
N THR A 300 12.85 -1.01 -7.47
CA THR A 300 13.24 -0.66 -6.08
C THR A 300 13.46 -1.88 -5.19
N LEU A 301 13.22 -3.08 -5.73
CA LEU A 301 13.56 -4.34 -5.07
C LEU A 301 15.07 -4.54 -5.15
N SER A 302 15.77 -4.45 -4.01
CA SER A 302 17.20 -4.74 -4.00
C SER A 302 17.42 -6.25 -4.09
N LEU A 303 18.17 -6.68 -5.11
CA LEU A 303 18.73 -8.02 -5.24
C LEU A 303 19.99 -8.15 -4.37
#